data_AF-A0A3M1CW71-F1
#
_entry.id   AF-A0A3M1CW71-F1
#
_cell.length_a   1.000
_cell.length_b   1.000
_cell.length_c   1.000
_cell.angle_alpha   90.00
_cell.angle_beta   90.00
_cell.angle_gamma   90.00
#
_symmetry.space_group_name_H-M   'P 1'
#
loop_
_entity.id
_entity.type
_entity.pdbx_description
1 polymer ?
#
loop_
_entity_poly.entity_id
_entity_poly.type
_entity_poly.pdbx_seq_one_letter_code
_entity_poly.pdbx_strand_id
1 'polypeptide(L)' 'EDRRAQLRADLDGLYGHLYGLTRDELAYILDTFPIVRRKDEARFGEYRTKRMVLEAYDRLEGRIQNNER' A
#
# COMPACT_ATOMS: atom_id res chain seq x y z
N GLU A 1 -15.95 -6.82 -3.90
CA GLU A 1 -15.10 -5.61 -3.93
C GLU A 1 -13.67 -5.88 -3.46
N ASP A 2 -13.46 -6.79 -2.50
CA ASP A 2 -12.14 -7.02 -1.89
C ASP A 2 -11.04 -7.44 -2.87
N ARG A 3 -11.35 -8.25 -3.89
CA ARG A 3 -10.36 -8.61 -4.93
C ARG A 3 -9.82 -7.39 -5.68
N ARG A 4 -10.67 -6.40 -5.98
CA ARG A 4 -10.25 -5.17 -6.66
C ARG A 4 -9.49 -4.24 -5.72
N ALA A 5 -9.83 -4.23 -4.43
CA ALA A 5 -9.06 -3.51 -3.42
C ALA A 5 -7.66 -4.11 -3.26
N GLN A 6 -7.54 -5.44 -3.20
CA GLN A 6 -6.26 -6.12 -3.10
C GLN A 6 -5.37 -5.87 -4.33
N LEU A 7 -5.92 -6.01 -5.54
CA LEU A 7 -5.18 -5.74 -6.78
C LEU A 7 -4.65 -4.31 -6.83
N ARG A 8 -5.42 -3.32 -6.36
CA ARG A 8 -4.93 -1.93 -6.28
C ARG A 8 -3.82 -1.77 -5.26
N ALA A 9 -3.98 -2.35 -4.07
CA ALA A 9 -2.93 -2.32 -3.06
C ALA A 9 -1.62 -2.97 -3.54
N ASP A 10 -1.71 -4.09 -4.26
CA ASP A 10 -0.55 -4.76 -4.84
C ASP A 10 0.14 -3.90 -5.91
N LEU A 11 -0.63 -3.18 -6.73
CA LEU A 11 -0.08 -2.23 -7.71
C LEU A 11 0.56 -1.02 -7.03
N ASP A 12 -0.08 -0.40 -6.04
CA ASP A 12 0.45 0.76 -5.33
C ASP A 12 1.75 0.41 -4.59
N GLY A 13 1.81 -0.78 -3.95
CA GLY A 13 3.03 -1.29 -3.34
C GLY A 13 4.15 -1.53 -4.37
N LEU A 14 3.82 -2.05 -5.55
CA LEU A 14 4.77 -2.22 -6.65
C LEU A 14 5.30 -0.87 -7.16
N TYR A 15 4.44 0.13 -7.32
CA TYR A 15 4.86 1.47 -7.72
C TYR A 15 5.77 2.12 -6.68
N GLY A 16 5.53 1.86 -5.39
CA GLY A 16 6.46 2.27 -4.32
C GLY A 16 7.88 1.81 -4.57
N HIS A 17 8.06 0.52 -4.87
CA HIS A 17 9.36 -0.05 -5.24
C HIS A 17 9.91 0.51 -6.56
N LEU A 18 9.07 0.61 -7.59
CA LEU A 18 9.48 1.12 -8.91
C LEU A 18 10.00 2.55 -8.86
N TYR A 19 9.40 3.39 -8.01
CA TYR A 19 9.82 4.78 -7.81
C TYR A 19 10.93 4.93 -6.76
N GLY A 20 11.40 3.83 -6.16
CA GLY A 20 12.45 3.85 -5.13
C GLY A 20 12.02 4.55 -3.84
N LEU A 21 10.71 4.57 -3.55
CA LEU A 21 10.18 5.12 -2.32
C LEU A 21 10.50 4.17 -1.17
N THR A 22 10.90 4.74 -0.04
CA THR A 22 10.90 4.02 1.24
C THR A 22 9.47 3.77 1.71
N ARG A 23 9.31 2.80 2.61
CA ARG A 23 8.04 2.48 3.24
C ARG A 23 7.38 3.70 3.91
N ASP A 24 8.17 4.54 4.58
CA ASP A 24 7.67 5.72 5.29
C ASP A 24 7.27 6.84 4.33
N GLU A 25 8.00 7.03 3.23
CA GLU A 25 7.61 7.97 2.16
C GLU A 25 6.30 7.55 1.50
N LEU A 26 6.14 6.26 1.19
CA LEU A 26 4.89 5.72 0.68
C LEU A 26 3.75 5.92 1.69
N ALA A 27 3.99 5.65 2.97
CA ALA A 27 3.01 5.87 4.04
C ALA A 27 2.60 7.34 4.14
N TYR A 28 3.54 8.27 4.02
CA TYR A 28 3.29 9.71 4.02
C TYR A 28 2.46 10.15 2.81
N ILE A 29 2.78 9.65 1.61
CA ILE A 29 1.98 9.92 0.40
C ILE A 29 0.54 9.45 0.58
N LEU A 30 0.32 8.25 1.14
CA LEU A 30 -1.03 7.74 1.40
C LEU A 30 -1.81 8.62 2.39
N ASP A 31 -1.13 9.28 3.33
CA ASP A 31 -1.78 10.22 4.27
C ASP A 31 -2.25 11.53 3.60
N THR A 32 -1.75 11.85 2.40
CA THR A 32 -2.21 13.03 1.63
C THR A 32 -3.61 12.87 1.02
N PHE A 33 -4.23 11.67 1.14
CA PHE A 33 -5.56 11.37 0.62
C PHE A 33 -6.64 11.29 1.74
N PRO A 34 -7.05 12.42 2.34
CA PRO A 34 -7.94 12.43 3.50
C PRO A 34 -9.34 11.87 3.22
N ILE A 35 -9.81 11.96 1.96
CA ILE A 35 -11.11 11.44 1.56
C ILE A 35 -11.13 9.90 1.62
N VAL A 36 -10.05 9.25 1.19
CA VAL A 36 -9.94 7.78 1.22
C VAL A 36 -9.91 7.30 2.66
N ARG A 37 -9.08 7.95 3.49
CA ARG A 37 -9.02 7.68 4.94
C ARG A 37 -10.38 7.74 5.61
N ARG A 38 -11.12 8.84 5.44
CA ARG A 38 -12.45 9.00 6.04
C ARG A 38 -13.45 7.94 5.59
N LYS A 39 -13.41 7.55 4.31
CA LYS A 39 -14.28 6.49 3.77
C LYS A 39 -13.94 5.12 4.37
N ASP A 40 -12.66 4.83 4.51
CA ASP A 40 -12.20 3.57 5.11
C ASP A 40 -12.50 3.52 6.60
N GLU A 41 -12.23 4.59 7.36
CA GLU A 41 -12.56 4.68 8.78
C GLU A 41 -14.07 4.53 9.02
N ALA A 42 -14.91 5.15 8.19
CA ALA A 42 -16.36 5.01 8.28
C ALA A 42 -16.87 3.59 7.96
N ARG A 43 -16.20 2.88 7.04
CA ARG A 43 -16.64 1.56 6.55
C ARG A 43 -16.02 0.39 7.32
N PHE A 44 -14.79 0.54 7.78
CA PHE A 44 -13.95 -0.53 8.32
C PHE A 44 -13.37 -0.21 9.71
N GLY A 45 -13.52 1.02 10.21
CA GLY A 45 -12.96 1.44 11.51
C GLY A 45 -11.44 1.68 11.51
N GLU A 46 -10.78 1.54 10.36
CA GLU A 46 -9.35 1.73 10.19
C GLU A 46 -9.05 2.36 8.82
N TYR A 47 -7.84 2.91 8.64
CA TYR A 47 -7.35 3.30 7.32
C TYR A 47 -6.90 2.06 6.51
N ARG A 48 -7.87 1.19 6.19
CA ARG A 48 -7.67 -0.13 5.58
C ARG A 48 -6.82 -0.09 4.31
N THR A 49 -7.05 0.88 3.42
CA THR A 49 -6.28 1.05 2.18
C THR A 49 -4.81 1.25 2.48
N LYS A 50 -4.46 2.14 3.43
CA LYS A 50 -3.06 2.37 3.81
C LYS A 50 -2.39 1.10 4.32
N ARG A 51 -3.06 0.36 5.22
CA ARG A 51 -2.56 -0.93 5.72
C ARG A 51 -2.31 -1.92 4.58
N MET A 52 -3.29 -2.10 3.69
CA MET A 52 -3.18 -3.05 2.58
C MET A 52 -2.04 -2.71 1.61
N VAL A 53 -1.85 -1.42 1.28
CA VAL A 53 -0.78 -0.96 0.39
C VAL A 53 0.60 -1.21 1.03
N LEU A 54 0.77 -0.86 2.31
CA LEU A 54 2.03 -1.09 3.01
C LEU A 54 2.35 -2.58 3.18
N GLU A 55 1.35 -3.42 3.48
CA GLU A 55 1.52 -4.88 3.50
C GLU A 55 1.94 -5.44 2.14
N ALA A 56 1.40 -4.88 1.05
CA ALA A 56 1.79 -5.29 -0.29
C ALA A 56 3.22 -4.85 -0.64
N TYR A 57 3.60 -3.63 -0.25
CA TYR A 57 4.97 -3.13 -0.36
C TYR A 57 5.95 -4.07 0.38
N ASP A 58 5.69 -4.37 1.66
CA ASP A 58 6.53 -5.23 2.49
C ASP A 58 6.67 -6.65 1.88
N ARG A 59 5.57 -7.19 1.35
CA ARG A 59 5.57 -8.50 0.66
C ARG A 59 6.38 -8.50 -0.64
N LEU A 60 6.37 -7.41 -1.40
CA LEU A 60 7.14 -7.28 -2.64
C LEU A 60 8.62 -7.07 -2.36
N GLU A 61 8.97 -6.35 -1.30
CA GLU A 61 10.36 -6.15 -0.87
C GLU A 61 11.06 -7.50 -0.63
N GLY A 62 10.39 -8.40 0.10
CA GLY A 62 10.88 -9.76 0.30
C GLY A 62 10.98 -10.59 -1.00
N ARG A 63 10.22 -10.28 -2.05
CA ARG A 63 10.30 -10.98 -3.35
C ARG A 63 11.41 -10.44 -4.24
N ILE A 64 11.62 -9.13 -4.24
CA ILE A 64 12.68 -8.48 -5.02
C ILE A 64 14.04 -8.91 -4.50
N GLN A 65 14.25 -8.86 -3.17
CA GLN A 65 15.51 -9.27 -2.54
C GLN A 65 15.86 -10.76 -2.75
N ASN A 66 14.86 -11.63 -2.97
CA ASN A 66 15.07 -13.05 -3.24
C ASN A 66 15.39 -13.36 -4.70
N ASN A 67 15.09 -12.46 -5.63
CA ASN A 67 15.37 -12.63 -7.07
C ASN A 67 16.78 -12.13 -7.45
N GLU A 68 17.42 -11.36 -6.56
CA GLU A 68 18.79 -10.85 -6.73
C GLU A 68 19.85 -11.72 -6.03
N ARG A 69 19.45 -12.90 -5.51
CA ARG A 69 20.35 -13.87 -4.84
C ARG A 69 20.53 -15.14 -5.65
#